data_AF-A0A7W0VNM5-F1
#
_entry.id   AF-A0A7W0VNM5-F1
#
_cell.length_a   1.000
_cell.length_b   1.000
_cell.length_c   1.000
_cell.angle_alpha   90.00
_cell.angle_beta   90.00
_cell.angle_gamma   90.00
#
_symmetry.space_group_name_H-M   'P 1'
#
loop_
_entity.id
_entity.type
_entity.pdbx_description
1 polymer ?
#
loop_
_entity_poly.entity_id
_entity_poly.type
_entity_poly.pdbx_seq_one_letter_code
_entity_poly.pdbx_strand_id
1 'polypeptide(L)'
;MDTRTLLRERLRRSRDWAAAIDELEKELEASGSKPEQSERLCELAALVEDVIPERDRAIGLYQRAWKLHPANVRALSRAREVYGEIGRFEMVAKLGEMELRDPNSPANLAQIVGEAMLDNGQKDKALPILQKALELTPDNVRVQDALLALDYDPEFWGDLVDSALERADKLEDSVSIRALVRVARILRIEAPE
;
A
#
# COMPACT_ATOMS: atom_id res chain seq x y z
N MET A 1 24.52 -12.65 -22.14
CA MET A 1 24.22 -11.66 -21.09
C MET A 1 22.72 -11.58 -20.94
N ASP A 2 22.22 -11.61 -19.70
CA ASP A 2 20.78 -11.53 -19.41
C ASP A 2 20.24 -10.14 -19.82
N THR A 3 19.06 -10.09 -20.45
CA THR A 3 18.43 -8.85 -20.93
C THR A 3 18.22 -7.87 -19.78
N ARG A 4 17.87 -8.38 -18.60
CA ARG A 4 17.71 -7.61 -17.38
C ARG A 4 19.00 -6.91 -16.94
N THR A 5 20.14 -7.59 -17.05
CA THR A 5 21.45 -7.02 -16.70
C THR A 5 21.82 -5.88 -17.66
N LEU A 6 21.52 -6.04 -18.95
CA LEU A 6 21.78 -5.01 -19.96
C LEU A 6 20.91 -3.76 -19.75
N LEU A 7 19.63 -3.95 -19.43
CA LEU A 7 18.73 -2.85 -19.08
C LEU A 7 19.19 -2.13 -17.81
N ARG A 8 19.64 -2.87 -16.80
CA ARG A 8 20.20 -2.29 -15.56
C ARG A 8 21.44 -1.48 -15.84
N GLU A 9 22.35 -1.96 -16.67
CA GLU A 9 23.54 -1.21 -17.05
C GLU A 9 23.20 0.05 -17.86
N ARG A 10 22.25 -0.03 -18.79
CA ARG A 10 21.75 1.14 -19.54
C ARG A 10 21.16 2.19 -18.59
N LEU A 11 20.33 1.76 -17.66
CA LEU A 11 19.78 2.56 -16.56
C LEU A 11 20.77 2.85 -15.41
N ARG A 12 22.03 2.47 -15.51
CA ARG A 12 23.11 2.93 -14.60
C ARG A 12 24.18 3.75 -15.30
N ARG A 13 24.16 3.83 -16.63
CA ARG A 13 25.08 4.64 -17.44
C ARG A 13 24.45 5.90 -18.04
N SER A 14 23.14 5.94 -18.27
CA SER A 14 22.45 7.15 -18.73
C SER A 14 22.65 8.34 -17.78
N ARG A 15 22.86 9.53 -18.32
CA ARG A 15 22.79 10.75 -17.49
C ARG A 15 21.36 11.20 -17.26
N ASP A 16 20.44 10.72 -18.10
CA ASP A 16 19.02 11.03 -18.08
C ASP A 16 18.24 9.70 -18.04
N TRP A 17 17.92 9.26 -16.84
CA TRP A 17 17.17 8.02 -16.63
C TRP A 17 15.74 8.16 -17.16
N ALA A 18 15.14 9.35 -17.12
CA ALA A 18 13.77 9.57 -17.56
C ALA A 18 13.62 9.28 -19.06
N ALA A 19 14.49 9.88 -19.88
CA ALA A 19 14.51 9.63 -21.33
C ALA A 19 14.81 8.15 -21.65
N ALA A 20 15.75 7.53 -20.91
CA ALA A 20 16.06 6.12 -21.11
C ALA A 20 14.88 5.19 -20.78
N ILE A 21 14.11 5.49 -19.72
CA ILE A 21 12.90 4.76 -19.38
C ILE A 21 11.83 4.95 -20.46
N ASP A 22 11.60 6.19 -20.93
CA ASP A 22 10.61 6.48 -21.98
C ASP A 22 10.90 5.71 -23.28
N GLU A 23 12.17 5.62 -23.67
CA GLU A 23 12.61 4.88 -24.86
C GLU A 23 12.39 3.38 -24.68
N LEU A 24 12.85 2.81 -23.55
CA LEU A 24 12.65 1.41 -23.22
C LEU A 24 11.18 1.05 -23.15
N GLU A 25 10.36 1.89 -22.54
CA GLU A 25 8.91 1.69 -22.46
C GLU A 25 8.28 1.61 -23.85
N LYS A 26 8.62 2.54 -24.76
CA LYS A 26 8.13 2.52 -26.15
C LYS A 26 8.57 1.26 -26.89
N GLU A 27 9.82 0.83 -26.73
CA GLU A 27 10.32 -0.41 -27.33
C GLU A 27 9.53 -1.65 -26.85
N LEU A 28 9.23 -1.70 -25.55
CA LEU A 28 8.51 -2.82 -24.94
C LEU A 28 7.04 -2.84 -25.34
N GLU A 29 6.39 -1.67 -25.47
CA GLU A 29 4.99 -1.56 -25.92
C GLU A 29 4.82 -1.79 -27.43
N ALA A 30 5.86 -1.58 -28.23
CA ALA A 30 5.82 -1.79 -29.69
C ALA A 30 5.92 -3.27 -30.10
N SER A 31 6.19 -4.18 -29.16
CA SER A 31 6.43 -5.59 -29.48
C SER A 31 5.69 -6.55 -28.54
N GLY A 32 5.30 -7.72 -29.06
CA GLY A 32 4.64 -8.77 -28.29
C GLY A 32 3.14 -8.56 -28.08
N SER A 33 2.53 -9.52 -27.39
CA SER A 33 1.13 -9.50 -26.97
C SER A 33 0.92 -8.66 -25.70
N LYS A 34 -0.31 -8.21 -25.43
CA LYS A 34 -0.62 -7.43 -24.20
C LYS A 34 -0.14 -8.09 -22.90
N PRO A 35 -0.29 -9.42 -22.70
CA PRO A 35 0.28 -10.10 -21.53
C PRO A 35 1.81 -9.99 -21.46
N GLU A 36 2.52 -10.21 -22.57
CA GLU A 36 3.99 -10.10 -22.61
C GLU A 36 4.46 -8.67 -22.37
N GLN A 37 3.76 -7.68 -22.92
CA GLN A 37 4.02 -6.25 -22.70
C GLN A 37 3.84 -5.88 -21.22
N SER A 38 2.77 -6.39 -20.59
CA SER A 38 2.52 -6.21 -19.17
C SER A 38 3.65 -6.78 -18.31
N GLU A 39 4.09 -8.00 -18.58
CA GLU A 39 5.21 -8.61 -17.84
C GLU A 39 6.51 -7.83 -18.00
N ARG A 40 6.84 -7.41 -19.22
CA ARG A 40 8.03 -6.59 -19.51
C ARG A 40 8.00 -5.24 -18.82
N LEU A 41 6.84 -4.57 -18.79
CA LEU A 41 6.68 -3.31 -18.06
C LEU A 41 6.79 -3.51 -16.55
N CYS A 42 6.28 -4.62 -16.03
CA CYS A 42 6.44 -4.99 -14.61
C CYS A 42 7.92 -5.23 -14.26
N GLU A 43 8.70 -5.84 -15.16
CA GLU A 43 10.14 -6.03 -14.99
C GLU A 43 10.92 -4.71 -15.06
N LEU A 44 10.57 -3.83 -16.01
CA LEU A 44 11.14 -2.49 -16.09
C LEU A 44 10.82 -1.67 -14.83
N ALA A 45 9.58 -1.74 -14.34
CA ALA A 45 9.16 -1.07 -13.11
C ALA A 45 10.02 -1.51 -11.92
N ALA A 46 10.23 -2.81 -11.74
CA ALA A 46 11.07 -3.36 -10.67
C ALA A 46 12.53 -2.90 -10.78
N LEU A 47 13.03 -2.75 -12.01
CA LEU A 47 14.38 -2.27 -12.25
C LEU A 47 14.51 -0.77 -11.95
N VAL A 48 13.52 0.03 -12.34
CA VAL A 48 13.45 1.45 -12.00
C VAL A 48 13.37 1.63 -10.49
N GLU A 49 12.53 0.86 -9.79
CA GLU A 49 12.41 0.87 -8.34
C GLU A 49 13.75 0.62 -7.62
N ASP A 50 14.56 -0.31 -8.15
CA ASP A 50 15.84 -0.70 -7.57
C ASP A 50 16.97 0.30 -7.84
N VAL A 51 17.04 0.83 -9.06
CA VAL A 51 18.18 1.63 -9.51
C VAL A 51 17.97 3.12 -9.26
N ILE A 52 16.72 3.56 -9.21
CA ILE A 52 16.34 4.96 -9.26
C ILE A 52 15.57 5.32 -7.98
N PRO A 53 15.95 6.40 -7.27
CA PRO A 53 15.25 6.82 -6.05
C PRO A 53 13.79 7.24 -6.26
N GLU A 54 13.42 7.67 -7.48
CA GLU A 54 12.08 8.15 -7.80
C GLU A 54 11.01 7.04 -7.86
N ARG A 55 10.36 6.79 -6.71
CA ARG A 55 9.30 5.78 -6.55
C ARG A 55 8.10 5.98 -7.49
N ASP A 56 7.69 7.23 -7.74
CA ASP A 56 6.54 7.55 -8.59
C ASP A 56 6.68 7.01 -10.02
N ARG A 57 7.91 6.96 -10.54
CA ARG A 57 8.17 6.45 -11.89
C ARG A 57 7.94 4.94 -11.97
N ALA A 58 8.42 4.18 -10.98
CA ALA A 58 8.18 2.74 -10.89
C ALA A 58 6.68 2.44 -10.73
N ILE A 59 5.99 3.20 -9.87
CA ILE A 59 4.53 3.09 -9.66
C ILE A 59 3.77 3.27 -10.99
N GLY A 60 4.12 4.29 -11.78
CA GLY A 60 3.48 4.54 -13.08
C GLY A 60 3.61 3.36 -14.04
N LEU A 61 4.81 2.74 -14.09
CA LEU A 61 5.07 1.55 -14.90
C LEU A 61 4.27 0.33 -14.42
N TYR A 62 4.24 0.07 -13.11
CA TYR A 62 3.41 -1.00 -12.52
C TYR A 62 1.92 -0.83 -12.84
N GLN A 63 1.40 0.40 -12.72
CA GLN A 63 -0.01 0.67 -13.04
C GLN A 63 -0.31 0.46 -14.53
N ARG A 64 0.60 0.83 -15.43
CA ARG A 64 0.45 0.58 -16.88
C ARG A 64 0.50 -0.91 -17.20
N ALA A 65 1.45 -1.64 -16.60
CA ALA A 65 1.54 -3.09 -16.72
C ALA A 65 0.21 -3.76 -16.34
N TRP A 66 -0.37 -3.40 -15.20
CA TRP A 66 -1.67 -3.93 -14.78
C TRP A 66 -2.82 -3.52 -15.73
N LYS A 67 -2.86 -2.26 -16.21
CA LYS A 67 -3.88 -1.81 -17.18
C LYS A 67 -3.82 -2.57 -18.50
N LEU A 68 -2.64 -2.96 -18.97
CA LEU A 68 -2.48 -3.75 -20.19
C LEU A 68 -2.98 -5.18 -20.02
N HIS A 69 -2.75 -5.77 -18.85
CA HIS A 69 -3.16 -7.13 -18.54
C HIS A 69 -3.60 -7.22 -17.07
N PRO A 70 -4.90 -7.05 -16.76
CA PRO A 70 -5.39 -7.03 -15.37
C PRO A 70 -5.17 -8.32 -14.58
N ALA A 71 -4.87 -9.44 -15.26
CA ALA A 71 -4.49 -10.70 -14.61
C ALA A 71 -3.04 -10.69 -14.10
N ASN A 72 -2.21 -9.71 -14.47
CA ASN A 72 -0.92 -9.46 -13.83
C ASN A 72 -1.13 -8.76 -12.48
N VAL A 73 -1.69 -9.50 -11.52
CA VAL A 73 -1.98 -9.00 -10.17
C VAL A 73 -0.69 -8.58 -9.46
N ARG A 74 0.43 -9.22 -9.76
CA ARG A 74 1.76 -8.87 -9.23
C ARG A 74 2.12 -7.41 -9.48
N ALA A 75 1.81 -6.87 -10.66
CA ALA A 75 2.07 -5.46 -10.96
C ALA A 75 1.21 -4.53 -10.07
N LEU A 76 -0.06 -4.87 -9.86
CA LEU A 76 -0.95 -4.12 -8.97
C LEU A 76 -0.48 -4.17 -7.51
N SER A 77 -0.13 -5.37 -7.01
CA SER A 77 0.36 -5.58 -5.64
C SER A 77 1.66 -4.81 -5.39
N ARG A 78 2.62 -4.83 -6.32
CA ARG A 78 3.86 -4.07 -6.19
C ARG A 78 3.61 -2.56 -6.20
N ALA A 79 2.74 -2.05 -7.08
CA ALA A 79 2.34 -0.64 -7.02
C ALA A 79 1.74 -0.27 -5.64
N ARG A 80 0.86 -1.11 -5.09
CA ARG A 80 0.27 -0.91 -3.75
C ARG A 80 1.34 -0.87 -2.66
N GLU A 81 2.30 -1.79 -2.68
CA GLU A 81 3.40 -1.85 -1.70
C GLU A 81 4.26 -0.59 -1.76
N VAL A 82 4.66 -0.16 -2.96
CA VAL A 82 5.45 1.07 -3.12
C VAL A 82 4.66 2.30 -2.65
N TYR A 83 3.35 2.38 -2.89
CA TYR A 83 2.51 3.44 -2.31
C TYR A 83 2.53 3.45 -0.78
N GLY A 84 2.54 2.26 -0.16
CA GLY A 84 2.66 2.12 1.29
C GLY A 84 4.01 2.61 1.81
N GLU A 85 5.10 2.28 1.12
CA GLU A 85 6.46 2.74 1.46
C GLU A 85 6.60 4.27 1.43
N ILE A 86 5.90 4.94 0.51
CA ILE A 86 5.90 6.41 0.40
C ILE A 86 4.76 7.10 1.18
N GLY A 87 4.02 6.35 2.01
CA GLY A 87 2.99 6.89 2.89
C GLY A 87 1.69 7.35 2.19
N ARG A 88 1.45 6.91 0.95
CA ARG A 88 0.22 7.22 0.20
C ARG A 88 -0.88 6.19 0.50
N PHE A 89 -1.34 6.15 1.75
CA PHE A 89 -2.28 5.13 2.24
C PHE A 89 -3.65 5.15 1.55
N GLU A 90 -4.11 6.30 1.05
CA GLU A 90 -5.30 6.38 0.18
C GLU A 90 -5.16 5.46 -1.04
N MET A 91 -3.99 5.44 -1.68
CA MET A 91 -3.72 4.59 -2.83
C MET A 91 -3.53 3.13 -2.43
N VAL A 92 -3.00 2.86 -1.22
CA VAL A 92 -2.95 1.51 -0.66
C VAL A 92 -4.35 0.93 -0.53
N ALA A 93 -5.29 1.68 0.05
CA ALA A 93 -6.68 1.29 0.17
C ALA A 93 -7.30 1.06 -1.22
N LYS A 94 -7.15 2.01 -2.14
CA LYS A 94 -7.74 1.94 -3.48
C LYS A 94 -7.27 0.75 -4.30
N LEU A 95 -5.95 0.48 -4.35
CA LEU A 95 -5.42 -0.65 -5.13
C LEU A 95 -5.70 -1.98 -4.42
N GLY A 96 -5.62 -2.01 -3.09
CA GLY A 96 -5.92 -3.21 -2.34
C GLY A 96 -7.40 -3.62 -2.39
N GLU A 97 -8.34 -2.66 -2.48
CA GLU A 97 -9.75 -2.97 -2.78
C GLU A 97 -9.93 -3.68 -4.11
N MET A 98 -9.09 -3.34 -5.11
CA MET A 98 -9.13 -3.99 -6.42
C MET A 98 -8.54 -5.41 -6.32
N GLU A 99 -7.44 -5.59 -5.59
CA GLU A 99 -6.83 -6.89 -5.32
C GLU A 99 -7.76 -7.82 -4.52
N LEU A 100 -8.51 -7.31 -3.54
CA LEU A 100 -9.47 -8.09 -2.73
C LEU A 100 -10.64 -8.67 -3.52
N ARG A 101 -10.85 -8.24 -4.78
CA ARG A 101 -11.83 -8.84 -5.70
C ARG A 101 -11.37 -10.20 -6.21
N ASP A 102 -10.07 -10.49 -6.17
CA ASP A 102 -9.53 -11.81 -6.45
C ASP A 102 -9.76 -12.72 -5.23
N PRO A 103 -10.48 -13.85 -5.38
CA PRO A 103 -10.65 -14.84 -4.30
C PRO A 103 -9.32 -15.42 -3.78
N ASN A 104 -8.25 -15.35 -4.59
CA ASN A 104 -6.92 -15.83 -4.22
C ASN A 104 -6.02 -14.73 -3.65
N SER A 105 -6.57 -13.56 -3.33
CA SER A 105 -5.82 -12.49 -2.71
C SER A 105 -5.17 -12.93 -1.38
N PRO A 106 -4.00 -12.36 -1.02
CA PRO A 106 -3.31 -12.74 0.21
C PRO A 106 -4.18 -12.58 1.45
N ALA A 107 -4.12 -13.53 2.40
CA ALA A 107 -4.96 -13.52 3.60
C ALA A 107 -4.77 -12.26 4.46
N ASN A 108 -3.57 -11.68 4.48
CA ASN A 108 -3.26 -10.44 5.19
C ASN A 108 -3.66 -9.17 4.42
N LEU A 109 -4.12 -9.27 3.17
CA LEU A 109 -4.48 -8.09 2.38
C LEU A 109 -5.67 -7.34 3.00
N ALA A 110 -6.67 -8.06 3.52
CA ALA A 110 -7.82 -7.45 4.17
C ALA A 110 -7.41 -6.56 5.35
N GLN A 111 -6.44 -7.03 6.16
CA GLN A 111 -5.85 -6.21 7.22
C GLN A 111 -5.23 -4.93 6.66
N ILE A 112 -4.34 -5.05 5.65
CA ILE A 112 -3.61 -3.90 5.09
C ILE A 112 -4.58 -2.86 4.52
N VAL A 113 -5.60 -3.30 3.80
CA VAL A 113 -6.62 -2.42 3.21
C VAL A 113 -7.47 -1.75 4.29
N GLY A 114 -7.94 -2.52 5.27
CA GLY A 114 -8.74 -2.00 6.37
C GLY A 114 -7.99 -0.97 7.20
N GLU A 115 -6.72 -1.22 7.53
CA GLU A 115 -5.87 -0.25 8.23
C GLU A 115 -5.64 1.01 7.39
N ALA A 116 -5.32 0.86 6.09
CA ALA A 116 -5.09 2.01 5.21
C ALA A 116 -6.35 2.88 5.02
N MET A 117 -7.54 2.27 4.95
CA MET A 117 -8.82 2.98 4.93
C MET A 117 -9.06 3.74 6.23
N LEU A 118 -8.79 3.10 7.37
CA LEU A 118 -8.95 3.69 8.68
C LEU A 118 -8.02 4.87 8.89
N ASP A 119 -6.74 4.72 8.52
CA ASP A 119 -5.72 5.78 8.60
C ASP A 119 -6.06 6.98 7.68
N ASN A 120 -6.86 6.74 6.63
CA ASN A 120 -7.41 7.77 5.75
C ASN A 120 -8.77 8.32 6.22
N GLY A 121 -9.21 8.01 7.45
CA GLY A 121 -10.47 8.48 8.04
C GLY A 121 -11.73 7.81 7.46
N GLN A 122 -11.61 6.79 6.61
CA GLN A 122 -12.73 6.14 5.94
C GLN A 122 -13.35 5.03 6.82
N LYS A 123 -13.81 5.38 8.03
CA LYS A 123 -14.27 4.41 9.04
C LYS A 123 -15.36 3.45 8.53
N ASP A 124 -16.35 3.97 7.82
CA ASP A 124 -17.50 3.19 7.34
C ASP A 124 -17.08 2.11 6.33
N LYS A 125 -16.01 2.37 5.56
CA LYS A 125 -15.44 1.39 4.63
C LYS A 125 -14.46 0.44 5.32
N ALA A 126 -13.69 0.94 6.28
CA ALA A 126 -12.70 0.16 7.00
C ALA A 126 -13.33 -0.96 7.84
N LEU A 127 -14.44 -0.67 8.54
CA LEU A 127 -15.07 -1.59 9.48
C LEU A 127 -15.39 -2.99 8.88
N PRO A 128 -16.15 -3.12 7.77
CA PRO A 128 -16.48 -4.43 7.21
C PRO A 128 -15.24 -5.19 6.70
N ILE A 129 -14.21 -4.47 6.22
CA ILE A 129 -12.97 -5.07 5.74
C ILE A 129 -12.12 -5.60 6.92
N LEU A 130 -12.03 -4.83 8.01
CA LEU A 130 -11.33 -5.23 9.24
C LEU A 130 -12.04 -6.38 9.95
N GLN A 131 -13.38 -6.42 9.96
CA GLN A 131 -14.14 -7.56 10.49
C GLN A 131 -13.81 -8.85 9.73
N LYS A 132 -13.78 -8.80 8.39
CA LYS A 132 -13.34 -9.94 7.58
C LYS A 132 -11.88 -10.32 7.85
N ALA A 133 -11.00 -9.35 8.06
CA ALA A 133 -9.60 -9.62 8.43
C ALA A 133 -9.48 -10.33 9.79
N LEU A 134 -10.35 -9.97 10.75
CA LEU A 134 -10.41 -10.60 12.07
C LEU A 134 -10.93 -12.04 11.97
N GLU A 135 -11.94 -12.31 11.15
CA GLU A 135 -12.43 -13.67 10.90
C GLU A 135 -11.33 -14.58 10.33
N LEU A 136 -10.50 -14.06 9.42
CA LEU A 136 -9.38 -14.80 8.83
C LEU A 136 -8.20 -14.96 9.78
N THR A 137 -7.94 -13.97 10.63
CA THR A 137 -6.81 -13.94 11.57
C THR A 137 -7.24 -13.43 12.95
N PRO A 138 -7.92 -14.25 13.76
CA PRO A 138 -8.49 -13.81 15.04
C PRO A 138 -7.47 -13.27 16.03
N ASP A 139 -6.24 -13.80 16.01
CA ASP A 139 -5.15 -13.43 16.93
C ASP A 139 -4.30 -12.25 16.44
N ASN A 140 -4.71 -11.60 15.34
CA ASN A 140 -3.97 -10.49 14.76
C ASN A 140 -4.16 -9.21 15.57
N VAL A 141 -3.20 -8.92 16.45
CA VAL A 141 -3.22 -7.75 17.35
C VAL A 141 -3.43 -6.44 16.59
N ARG A 142 -2.88 -6.29 15.38
CA ARG A 142 -3.05 -5.05 14.59
C ARG A 142 -4.50 -4.87 14.11
N VAL A 143 -5.16 -5.95 13.70
CA VAL A 143 -6.58 -5.91 13.31
C VAL A 143 -7.46 -5.62 14.53
N GLN A 144 -7.18 -6.27 15.66
CA GLN A 144 -7.88 -6.00 16.92
C GLN A 144 -7.72 -4.53 17.35
N ASP A 145 -6.49 -3.98 17.30
CA ASP A 145 -6.23 -2.57 17.63
C ASP A 145 -6.90 -1.61 16.66
N ALA A 146 -6.98 -1.94 15.37
CA ALA A 146 -7.69 -1.16 14.37
C ALA A 146 -9.21 -1.14 14.63
N LEU A 147 -9.80 -2.28 14.99
CA LEU A 147 -11.21 -2.37 15.35
C LEU A 147 -11.51 -1.65 16.68
N LEU A 148 -10.62 -1.71 17.66
CA LEU A 148 -10.74 -0.94 18.90
C LEU A 148 -10.64 0.57 18.66
N ALA A 149 -9.99 1.03 17.58
CA ALA A 149 -10.00 2.43 17.18
C ALA A 149 -11.36 2.87 16.56
N LEU A 150 -12.24 1.91 16.26
CA LEU A 150 -13.59 2.13 15.76
C LEU A 150 -14.67 1.89 16.82
N ASP A 151 -14.29 1.30 17.96
CA ASP A 151 -15.17 0.95 19.07
C ASP A 151 -14.92 1.90 20.25
N TYR A 152 -15.50 3.09 20.17
CA TYR A 152 -15.50 4.09 21.23
C TYR A 152 -16.83 4.84 21.25
N ASP A 153 -17.13 5.47 22.38
CA ASP A 153 -18.28 6.37 22.49
C ASP A 153 -17.94 7.73 21.86
N PRO A 154 -18.63 8.15 20.77
CA PRO A 154 -18.37 9.43 20.13
C PRO A 154 -18.69 10.65 21.00
N GLU A 155 -19.41 10.52 22.11
CA GLU A 155 -19.63 11.63 23.05
C GLU A 155 -18.40 11.86 23.96
N PHE A 156 -17.60 10.81 24.19
CA PHE A 156 -16.49 10.81 25.17
C PHE A 156 -15.12 10.51 24.55
N TRP A 157 -14.97 10.72 23.24
CA TRP A 157 -13.70 10.42 22.55
C TRP A 157 -12.52 11.26 23.08
N GLY A 158 -12.77 12.49 23.54
CA GLY A 158 -11.74 13.36 24.11
C GLY A 158 -11.12 12.80 25.39
N ASP A 159 -11.97 12.45 26.37
CA ASP A 159 -11.53 11.84 27.63
C ASP A 159 -10.80 10.50 27.38
N LEU A 160 -11.27 9.72 26.39
CA LEU A 160 -10.62 8.49 25.99
C LEU A 160 -9.20 8.73 25.45
N VAL A 161 -9.04 9.75 24.60
CA VAL A 161 -7.73 10.15 24.05
C VAL A 161 -6.80 10.60 25.16
N ASP A 162 -7.24 11.50 26.04
CA ASP A 162 -6.42 12.03 27.13
C ASP A 162 -5.95 10.91 28.07
N SER A 163 -6.86 10.04 28.50
CA SER A 163 -6.54 8.86 29.31
C SER A 163 -5.58 7.89 28.62
N ALA A 164 -5.69 7.73 27.30
CA ALA A 164 -4.79 6.87 26.53
C ALA A 164 -3.38 7.47 26.42
N LEU A 165 -3.27 8.79 26.22
CA LEU A 165 -2.00 9.51 26.19
C LEU A 165 -1.28 9.45 27.55
N GLU A 166 -1.98 9.72 28.64
CA GLU A 166 -1.40 9.64 30.00
C GLU A 166 -0.87 8.25 30.36
N ARG A 167 -1.52 7.20 29.85
CA ARG A 167 -1.09 5.81 30.02
C ARG A 167 0.08 5.46 29.11
N ALA A 168 0.07 5.92 27.86
CA ALA A 168 1.14 5.67 26.90
C ALA A 168 2.50 6.18 27.42
N ASP A 169 2.51 7.31 28.13
CA ASP A 169 3.72 7.87 28.77
C ASP A 169 4.31 6.99 29.89
N LYS A 170 3.52 6.04 30.42
CA LYS A 170 3.87 5.19 31.58
C LYS A 170 4.13 3.73 31.19
N LEU A 171 3.89 3.35 29.94
CA LEU A 171 3.95 1.97 29.45
C LEU A 171 5.24 1.71 28.66
N GLU A 172 5.63 0.44 28.55
CA GLU A 172 6.72 -0.01 27.67
C GLU A 172 6.45 0.32 26.19
N ASP A 173 7.52 0.47 25.42
CA ASP A 173 7.53 1.04 24.07
C ASP A 173 6.47 0.42 23.12
N SER A 174 6.33 -0.91 23.10
CA SER A 174 5.44 -1.56 22.11
C SER A 174 3.94 -1.37 22.37
N VAL A 175 3.53 -1.28 23.65
CA VAL A 175 2.12 -1.06 24.03
C VAL A 175 1.79 0.43 23.91
N SER A 176 2.75 1.28 24.29
CA SER A 176 2.67 2.73 24.12
C SER A 176 2.46 3.09 22.63
N ILE A 177 3.25 2.53 21.71
CA ILE A 177 3.11 2.77 20.27
C ILE A 177 1.71 2.42 19.76
N ARG A 178 1.15 1.26 20.15
CA ARG A 178 -0.19 0.85 19.69
C ARG A 178 -1.30 1.74 20.25
N ALA A 179 -1.17 2.18 21.50
CA ALA A 179 -2.09 3.14 22.09
C ALA A 179 -2.04 4.49 21.33
N LEU A 180 -0.85 4.98 21.00
CA LEU A 180 -0.66 6.22 20.25
C LEU A 180 -1.22 6.13 18.82
N VAL A 181 -1.04 5.01 18.13
CA VAL A 181 -1.66 4.78 16.81
C VAL A 181 -3.19 4.80 16.90
N ARG A 182 -3.77 4.19 17.94
CA ARG A 182 -5.22 4.22 18.17
C ARG A 182 -5.71 5.65 18.39
N VAL A 183 -5.03 6.41 19.24
CA VAL A 183 -5.34 7.83 19.49
C VAL A 183 -5.29 8.64 18.19
N ALA A 184 -4.24 8.47 17.39
CA ALA A 184 -4.10 9.18 16.11
C ALA A 184 -5.26 8.87 15.15
N ARG A 185 -5.73 7.62 15.11
CA ARG A 185 -6.89 7.21 14.31
C ARG A 185 -8.20 7.85 14.79
N ILE A 186 -8.45 7.85 16.10
CA ILE A 186 -9.65 8.49 16.69
C ILE A 186 -9.64 9.99 16.39
N LEU A 187 -8.50 10.66 16.59
CA LEU A 187 -8.35 12.08 16.26
C LEU A 187 -8.60 12.37 14.78
N ARG A 188 -8.09 11.52 13.87
CA ARG A 188 -8.34 11.66 12.43
C ARG A 188 -9.83 11.54 12.07
N ILE A 189 -10.59 10.75 12.83
CA ILE A 189 -12.02 10.54 12.60
C ILE A 189 -12.86 11.70 13.16
N GLU A 190 -12.62 12.08 14.41
CA GLU A 190 -13.48 13.02 15.15
C GLU A 190 -13.04 14.49 15.01
N ALA A 191 -11.76 14.73 14.72
CA ALA A 191 -11.19 16.05 14.51
C ALA A 191 -10.38 16.11 13.19
N PRO A 192 -11.01 15.87 12.02
CA PRO A 192 -10.34 16.07 10.74
C PRO A 192 -10.05 17.57 10.54
N GLU A 193 -8.78 17.92 10.32
CA GLU A 193 -8.35 19.28 9.95
C GLU A 193 -9.07 19.83 8.71
#